data_AF-A0A955FR68-F1
#
_entry.id   AF-A0A955FR68-F1
#
_cell.length_a   1.000
_cell.length_b   1.000
_cell.length_c   1.000
_cell.angle_alpha   90.00
_cell.angle_beta   90.00
_cell.angle_gamma   90.00
#
_symmetry.space_group_name_H-M   'P 1'
#
loop_
_entity.id
_entity.type
_entity.pdbx_description
1 polymer ?
#
loop_
_entity_poly.entity_id
_entity_poly.type
_entity_poly.pdbx_seq_one_letter_code
_entity_poly.pdbx_strand_id
1 'polypeptide(L)'
;MVESQTNKREYLKFGGVLLVIAVCATVMSTVLGFDWQEWMRWFMGGFFIIFGSFKLIGYEMFITMFPIYDPLARRFKLYNYAYPFIELFLGFLYVANLLEVPRDIVTIVLLGIGAYGVSRSISANNGIKCACLGNIIKLPLSSVTLFEDVLMVAMAAIMLISYFVV
;
A
#
# COMPACT_ATOMS: atom_id res chain seq x y z
N MET A 1 -17.15 12.99 -17.62
CA MET A 1 -16.35 13.57 -16.53
C MET A 1 -16.99 13.09 -15.24
N VAL A 2 -16.34 12.20 -14.48
CA VAL A 2 -16.89 11.73 -13.20
C VAL A 2 -16.48 12.76 -12.16
N GLU A 3 -17.46 13.51 -11.70
CA GLU A 3 -17.32 14.49 -10.64
C GLU A 3 -16.80 13.77 -9.39
N SER A 4 -15.68 14.26 -8.84
CA SER A 4 -15.13 13.82 -7.56
C SER A 4 -16.13 14.21 -6.47
N GLN A 5 -17.15 13.39 -6.28
CA GLN A 5 -18.00 13.42 -5.09
C GLN A 5 -17.11 12.98 -3.93
N THR A 6 -16.36 13.93 -3.39
CA THR A 6 -15.53 13.84 -2.19
C THR A 6 -16.43 13.54 -1.01
N ASN A 7 -16.85 12.28 -0.90
CA ASN A 7 -17.83 11.85 0.06
C ASN A 7 -17.08 11.45 1.34
N LYS A 8 -17.28 12.21 2.43
CA LYS A 8 -16.73 11.91 3.77
C LYS A 8 -16.91 10.44 4.17
N ARG A 9 -17.97 9.81 3.68
CA ARG A 9 -18.28 8.39 3.94
C ARG A 9 -17.24 7.42 3.37
N GLU A 10 -16.65 7.70 2.22
CA GLU A 10 -15.63 6.84 1.60
C GLU A 10 -14.29 6.97 2.33
N TYR A 11 -13.91 8.20 2.73
CA TYR A 11 -12.77 8.43 3.61
C TYR A 11 -12.95 7.74 4.98
N LEU A 12 -14.18 7.73 5.51
CA LEU A 12 -14.49 7.05 6.76
C LEU A 12 -14.36 5.52 6.64
N LYS A 13 -14.82 4.92 5.53
CA LYS A 13 -14.62 3.48 5.27
C LYS A 13 -13.13 3.12 5.26
N PHE A 14 -12.35 3.92 4.54
CA PHE A 14 -10.92 3.72 4.41
C PHE A 14 -10.17 3.89 5.74
N GLY A 15 -10.44 4.97 6.47
CA GLY A 15 -9.92 5.17 7.82
C GLY A 15 -10.36 4.06 8.78
N GLY A 16 -11.57 3.53 8.61
CA GLY A 16 -12.05 2.36 9.34
C GLY A 16 -11.23 1.10 9.06
N VAL A 17 -10.89 0.82 7.80
CA VAL A 17 -10.01 -0.30 7.44
C VAL A 17 -8.62 -0.15 8.06
N LEU A 18 -8.02 1.04 7.97
CA LEU A 18 -6.71 1.31 8.60
C LEU A 18 -6.77 1.17 10.12
N LEU A 19 -7.83 1.65 10.76
CA LEU A 19 -8.03 1.52 12.19
C LEU A 19 -8.11 0.05 12.59
N VAL A 20 -8.85 -0.77 11.84
CA VAL A 20 -8.90 -2.21 12.09
C VAL A 20 -7.52 -2.85 11.96
N ILE A 21 -6.75 -2.51 10.92
CA ILE A 21 -5.37 -3.00 10.76
C ILE A 21 -4.50 -2.59 11.95
N ALA A 22 -4.57 -1.33 12.36
CA ALA A 22 -3.79 -0.80 13.48
C ALA A 22 -4.16 -1.48 14.80
N VAL A 23 -5.46 -1.73 15.06
CA VAL A 23 -5.93 -2.44 16.24
C VAL A 23 -5.49 -3.90 16.22
N CYS A 24 -5.58 -4.59 15.08
CA CYS A 24 -5.06 -5.94 14.96
C CYS A 24 -3.55 -5.99 15.21
N ALA A 25 -2.79 -5.03 14.68
CA ALA A 25 -1.35 -4.94 14.89
C ALA A 25 -0.99 -4.66 16.37
N THR A 26 -1.72 -3.78 17.06
CA THR A 26 -1.50 -3.56 18.50
C THR A 26 -1.82 -4.79 19.32
N VAL A 27 -2.94 -5.48 19.06
CA VAL A 27 -3.30 -6.71 19.77
C VAL A 27 -2.26 -7.81 19.55
N MET A 28 -1.79 -8.01 18.32
CA MET A 28 -0.77 -9.04 18.04
C MET A 28 0.58 -8.70 18.68
N SER A 29 0.97 -7.42 18.67
CA SER A 29 2.21 -6.96 19.33
C SER A 29 2.13 -7.09 20.86
N THR A 30 0.98 -6.82 21.49
CA THR A 30 0.86 -6.94 22.95
C THR A 30 0.84 -8.38 23.44
N VAL A 31 0.27 -9.31 22.67
CA VAL A 31 0.25 -10.75 23.01
C VAL A 31 1.65 -11.38 22.98
N LEU A 32 2.52 -10.90 22.08
CA LEU A 32 3.88 -11.44 21.89
C LEU A 32 4.95 -10.73 22.73
N GLY A 33 4.58 -9.68 23.47
CA GLY A 33 5.51 -8.75 24.11
C GLY A 33 5.67 -7.51 23.23
N PHE A 34 5.28 -6.35 23.75
CA PHE A 34 5.20 -5.12 22.95
C PHE A 34 6.59 -4.69 22.47
N ASP A 35 6.86 -4.95 21.19
CA ASP A 35 7.98 -4.40 20.43
C ASP A 35 7.44 -3.57 19.26
N TRP A 36 8.10 -2.44 19.02
CA TRP A 36 7.79 -1.54 17.92
C TRP A 36 8.05 -2.18 16.56
N GLN A 37 9.10 -3.02 16.44
CA GLN A 37 9.39 -3.75 15.20
C GLN A 37 8.29 -4.77 14.89
N GLU A 38 7.83 -5.50 15.91
CA GLU A 38 6.68 -6.40 15.81
C GLU A 38 5.42 -5.67 15.38
N TRP A 39 5.12 -4.53 15.99
CA TRP A 39 3.97 -3.72 15.62
C TRP A 39 4.02 -3.26 14.16
N MET A 40 5.18 -2.76 13.71
CA MET A 40 5.40 -2.35 12.33
C MET A 40 5.20 -3.50 11.35
N ARG A 41 5.72 -4.69 11.70
CA ARG A 41 5.57 -5.90 10.89
C ARG A 41 4.10 -6.30 10.70
N TRP A 42 3.33 -6.38 11.80
CA TRP A 42 1.92 -6.74 11.73
C TRP A 42 1.08 -5.70 10.99
N PHE A 43 1.37 -4.42 11.18
CA PHE A 43 0.70 -3.34 10.48
C PHE A 43 0.94 -3.41 8.96
N MET A 44 2.20 -3.52 8.53
CA MET A 44 2.56 -3.62 7.12
C MET A 44 2.02 -4.90 6.47
N GLY A 45 2.09 -6.04 7.17
CA GLY A 45 1.52 -7.30 6.69
C GLY A 45 0.01 -7.21 6.49
N GLY A 46 -0.72 -6.67 7.47
CA GLY A 46 -2.16 -6.44 7.37
C GLY A 46 -2.52 -5.47 6.24
N PHE A 47 -1.76 -4.40 6.08
CA PHE A 47 -1.94 -3.44 4.99
C PHE A 47 -1.81 -4.12 3.64
N PHE A 48 -0.69 -4.79 3.37
CA PHE A 48 -0.45 -5.45 2.08
C PHE A 48 -1.49 -6.53 1.76
N ILE A 49 -1.88 -7.35 2.74
CA ILE A 49 -2.88 -8.40 2.53
C ILE A 49 -4.25 -7.80 2.17
N ILE A 50 -4.72 -6.81 2.93
CA ILE A 50 -6.05 -6.24 2.72
C ILE A 50 -6.08 -5.39 1.44
N PHE A 51 -5.11 -4.50 1.24
CA PHE A 51 -5.06 -3.64 0.06
C PHE A 51 -4.75 -4.42 -1.22
N GLY A 52 -3.86 -5.42 -1.16
CA GLY A 52 -3.63 -6.35 -2.26
C GLY A 52 -4.90 -7.13 -2.63
N SER A 53 -5.67 -7.58 -1.63
CA SER A 53 -6.95 -8.26 -1.86
C SER A 53 -7.98 -7.34 -2.53
N PHE A 54 -8.08 -6.08 -2.11
CA PHE A 54 -8.97 -5.12 -2.76
C PHE A 54 -8.60 -4.84 -4.22
N LYS A 55 -7.30 -4.83 -4.54
CA LYS A 55 -6.82 -4.72 -5.92
C LYS A 55 -7.18 -5.95 -6.76
N LEU A 56 -7.16 -7.16 -6.18
CA LEU A 56 -7.64 -8.37 -6.84
C LEU A 56 -9.15 -8.38 -7.07
N ILE A 57 -9.95 -7.94 -6.10
CA ILE A 57 -11.41 -7.82 -6.28
C ILE A 57 -11.73 -6.85 -7.43
N GLY A 58 -10.94 -5.79 -7.57
CA GLY A 58 -11.02 -4.80 -8.64
C GLY A 58 -10.14 -5.06 -9.85
N TYR A 59 -9.69 -6.29 -10.10
CA TYR A 59 -8.53 -6.57 -10.97
C TYR A 59 -8.57 -5.86 -12.34
N GLU A 60 -9.66 -6.02 -13.10
CA GLU A 60 -9.83 -5.42 -14.43
C GLU A 60 -9.73 -3.88 -14.41
N MET A 61 -10.29 -3.26 -13.37
CA MET A 61 -10.22 -1.82 -13.20
C MET A 61 -8.84 -1.38 -12.75
N PHE A 62 -8.20 -2.16 -11.87
CA PHE A 62 -6.85 -1.92 -11.40
C PHE A 62 -5.85 -1.91 -12.57
N ILE A 63 -5.84 -2.95 -13.41
CA ILE A 63 -4.91 -3.05 -14.54
C ILE A 63 -5.11 -1.92 -15.57
N THR A 64 -6.31 -1.34 -15.65
CA THR A 64 -6.57 -0.23 -16.56
C THR A 64 -6.08 1.10 -15.97
N MET A 65 -6.17 1.28 -14.65
CA MET A 65 -5.88 2.54 -13.98
C MET A 65 -4.44 2.64 -13.45
N PHE A 66 -3.82 1.53 -13.04
CA PHE A 66 -2.46 1.50 -12.46
C PHE A 66 -1.38 2.09 -13.39
N PRO A 67 -1.36 1.80 -14.71
CA PRO A 67 -0.38 2.38 -15.65
C PRO A 67 -0.50 3.90 -15.85
N ILE A 68 -1.59 4.53 -15.39
CA ILE A 68 -1.80 5.97 -15.55
C ILE A 68 -0.85 6.75 -14.64
N TYR A 69 -0.59 6.26 -13.44
CA TYR A 69 0.21 6.94 -12.43
C TYR A 69 1.54 6.23 -12.11
N ASP A 70 1.61 4.91 -12.23
CA ASP A 70 2.85 4.16 -11.97
C ASP A 70 3.75 4.10 -13.24
N PRO A 71 4.99 4.65 -13.20
CA PRO A 71 5.88 4.69 -14.35
C PRO A 71 6.32 3.30 -14.83
N LEU A 72 6.46 2.34 -13.89
CA LEU A 72 6.91 1.00 -14.17
C LEU A 72 5.79 0.19 -14.81
N ALA A 73 4.56 0.31 -14.31
CA ALA A 73 3.36 -0.28 -14.90
C ALA A 73 3.04 0.29 -16.29
N ARG A 74 3.36 1.57 -16.52
CA ARG A 74 3.24 2.18 -17.85
C ARG A 74 4.17 1.55 -18.88
N ARG A 75 5.35 1.10 -18.46
CA ARG A 75 6.36 0.51 -19.35
C ARG A 75 6.25 -1.02 -19.46
N PHE A 76 5.91 -1.70 -18.37
CA PHE A 76 5.86 -3.16 -18.31
C PHE A 76 4.43 -3.66 -18.02
N LYS A 77 3.76 -4.17 -19.06
CA LYS A 77 2.42 -4.74 -18.92
C LYS A 77 2.39 -5.93 -17.95
N LEU A 78 3.41 -6.79 -17.98
CA LEU A 78 3.49 -7.94 -17.08
C LEU A 78 3.54 -7.52 -15.60
N TYR A 79 4.26 -6.43 -15.29
CA TYR A 79 4.32 -5.86 -13.95
C TYR A 79 2.95 -5.40 -13.47
N ASN A 80 2.18 -4.74 -14.33
CA ASN A 80 0.81 -4.31 -14.03
C ASN A 80 -0.11 -5.49 -13.62
N TYR A 81 -0.06 -6.60 -14.36
CA TYR A 81 -0.84 -7.80 -14.02
C TYR A 81 -0.35 -8.51 -12.76
N ALA A 82 0.97 -8.48 -12.50
CA ALA A 82 1.60 -9.17 -11.37
C ALA A 82 1.53 -8.38 -10.06
N TYR A 83 1.41 -7.05 -10.11
CA TYR A 83 1.55 -6.18 -8.95
C TYR A 83 0.65 -6.54 -7.75
N PRO A 84 -0.67 -6.79 -7.92
CA PRO A 84 -1.51 -7.17 -6.79
C PRO A 84 -1.06 -8.47 -6.10
N PHE A 85 -0.48 -9.40 -6.86
CA PHE A 85 0.08 -10.64 -6.33
C PHE A 85 1.39 -10.40 -5.59
N ILE A 86 2.23 -9.50 -6.09
CA ILE A 86 3.48 -9.09 -5.42
C ILE A 86 3.18 -8.48 -4.06
N GLU A 87 2.17 -7.61 -3.97
CA GLU A 87 1.75 -7.02 -2.69
C GLU A 87 1.21 -8.07 -1.72
N LEU A 88 0.35 -8.98 -2.16
CA LEU A 88 -0.11 -10.08 -1.31
C LEU A 88 1.04 -10.96 -0.81
N PHE A 89 2.00 -11.24 -1.69
CA PHE A 89 3.17 -12.02 -1.34
C PHE A 89 4.05 -11.31 -0.31
N LEU A 90 4.27 -10.00 -0.46
CA LEU A 90 4.95 -9.19 0.56
C LEU A 90 4.20 -9.19 1.89
N GLY A 91 2.87 -9.02 1.86
CA GLY A 91 2.04 -9.09 3.05
C GLY A 91 2.17 -10.43 3.78
N PHE A 92 2.21 -11.54 3.03
CA PHE A 92 2.48 -12.86 3.59
C PHE A 92 3.89 -12.94 4.22
N LEU A 93 4.92 -12.41 3.57
CA LEU A 93 6.29 -12.39 4.12
C LEU A 93 6.39 -11.57 5.41
N TYR A 94 5.65 -10.45 5.52
CA TYR A 94 5.56 -9.68 6.76
C TYR A 94 4.88 -10.49 7.87
N VAL A 95 3.71 -11.08 7.61
CA VAL A 95 2.97 -11.86 8.62
C VAL A 95 3.75 -13.11 9.05
N ALA A 96 4.37 -13.82 8.12
CA ALA A 96 5.13 -15.04 8.40
C ALA A 96 6.52 -14.76 9.00
N ASN A 97 6.92 -13.49 9.11
CA ASN A 97 8.26 -13.05 9.49
C ASN A 97 9.38 -13.76 8.72
N LEU A 98 9.26 -13.80 7.39
CA LEU A 98 10.26 -14.43 6.52
C LEU A 98 11.07 -13.38 5.78
N LEU A 99 12.34 -13.70 5.50
CA LEU A 99 13.18 -12.94 4.57
C LEU A 99 13.32 -11.45 4.96
N GLU A 100 13.51 -11.16 6.25
CA GLU A 100 13.42 -9.81 6.86
C GLU A 100 14.12 -8.69 6.06
N VAL A 101 15.42 -8.85 5.79
CA VAL A 101 16.23 -7.88 5.02
C VAL A 101 15.76 -7.75 3.56
N PRO A 102 15.72 -8.82 2.74
CA PRO A 102 15.30 -8.70 1.35
C PRO A 102 13.83 -8.28 1.18
N ARG A 103 12.93 -8.67 2.08
CA ARG A 103 11.54 -8.22 2.11
C ARG A 103 11.46 -6.71 2.20
N ASP A 104 12.14 -6.11 3.18
CA ASP A 104 12.06 -4.67 3.43
C ASP A 104 12.71 -3.85 2.30
N ILE A 105 13.81 -4.35 1.73
CA ILE A 105 14.43 -3.74 0.54
C ILE A 105 13.45 -3.73 -0.64
N VAL A 106 12.80 -4.87 -0.92
CA VAL A 106 11.82 -4.96 -2.02
C VAL A 106 10.64 -4.03 -1.78
N THR A 107 10.13 -3.95 -0.55
CA THR A 107 9.07 -3.03 -0.15
C THR A 107 9.45 -1.57 -0.42
N ILE A 108 10.65 -1.14 0.02
CA ILE A 108 11.15 0.22 -0.19
C ILE A 108 11.24 0.55 -1.68
N VAL A 109 11.79 -0.37 -2.49
CA VAL A 109 11.95 -0.16 -3.93
C VAL A 109 10.59 -0.06 -4.63
N LEU A 110 9.69 -1.01 -4.38
CA LEU A 110 8.39 -1.05 -5.05
C LEU A 110 7.51 0.15 -4.68
N LEU A 111 7.32 0.40 -3.38
CA LEU A 111 6.53 1.53 -2.92
C LEU A 111 7.20 2.87 -3.23
N GLY A 112 8.52 2.95 -3.19
CA GLY A 112 9.27 4.16 -3.56
C GLY A 112 9.07 4.55 -5.03
N ILE A 113 9.08 3.58 -5.94
CA ILE A 113 8.79 3.82 -7.37
C ILE A 113 7.33 4.26 -7.55
N GLY A 114 6.39 3.62 -6.87
CA GLY A 114 4.97 3.98 -6.89
C GLY A 114 4.72 5.40 -6.38
N ALA A 115 5.28 5.74 -5.21
CA ALA A 115 5.18 7.06 -4.60
C ALA A 115 5.76 8.16 -5.50
N TYR A 116 6.90 7.90 -6.14
CA TYR A 116 7.48 8.82 -7.14
C TYR A 116 6.53 9.03 -8.34
N GLY A 117 5.91 7.95 -8.82
CA GLY A 117 4.89 7.97 -9.87
C GLY A 117 3.70 8.86 -9.55
N VAL A 118 3.09 8.61 -8.39
CA VAL A 118 1.92 9.37 -7.90
C VAL A 118 2.29 10.83 -7.68
N SER A 119 3.43 11.12 -7.04
CA SER A 119 3.92 12.49 -6.82
C SER A 119 4.05 13.28 -8.12
N ARG A 120 4.63 12.65 -9.15
CA ARG A 120 4.75 13.25 -10.49
C ARG A 120 3.39 13.45 -11.15
N SER A 121 2.46 12.50 -11.01
CA SER A 121 1.12 12.60 -11.57
C SER A 121 0.31 13.75 -10.96
N ILE A 122 0.46 13.98 -9.65
CA ILE A 122 -0.16 15.11 -8.93
C ILE A 122 0.41 16.44 -9.44
N SER A 123 1.74 16.54 -9.53
CA SER A 123 2.42 17.76 -9.96
C SER A 123 2.13 18.13 -11.42
N ALA A 124 1.88 17.14 -12.29
CA ALA A 124 1.59 17.35 -13.70
C ALA A 124 0.16 17.86 -14.00
N ASN A 125 -0.68 18.11 -12.99
CA ASN A 125 -2.06 18.62 -13.10
C ASN A 125 -2.96 17.84 -14.10
N ASN A 126 -2.62 16.58 -14.38
CA ASN A 126 -3.46 15.67 -15.14
C ASN A 126 -4.62 15.28 -14.24
N GLY A 127 -5.74 16.00 -14.34
CA GLY A 127 -6.93 15.88 -13.50
C GLY A 127 -7.14 14.47 -12.98
N ILE A 128 -7.03 14.32 -11.66
CA ILE A 128 -7.03 13.05 -10.94
C ILE A 128 -8.30 12.29 -11.31
N LYS A 129 -8.18 11.27 -12.16
CA LYS A 129 -9.28 10.35 -12.44
C LYS A 129 -9.45 9.50 -11.18
N CYS A 130 -10.62 9.62 -10.54
CA CYS A 130 -11.01 8.71 -9.47
C CYS A 130 -10.81 7.27 -9.95
N ALA A 131 -9.85 6.57 -9.36
CA ALA A 131 -9.70 5.14 -9.53
C ALA A 131 -10.52 4.48 -8.41
N CYS A 132 -11.43 3.57 -8.75
CA CYS A 132 -12.11 2.80 -7.72
C CYS A 132 -11.11 1.74 -7.23
N LEU A 133 -10.75 1.78 -5.95
CA LEU A 133 -9.99 0.72 -5.31
C LEU A 133 -10.95 -0.45 -5.11
N GLY A 134 -11.11 -1.27 -6.15
CA GLY A 134 -12.20 -2.23 -6.23
C GLY A 134 -13.57 -1.56 -6.39
N ASN A 135 -14.60 -2.36 -6.70
CA ASN A 135 -15.96 -1.87 -6.91
C ASN A 135 -16.65 -1.34 -5.62
N ILE A 136 -15.90 -1.19 -4.53
CA ILE A 136 -16.38 -0.97 -3.15
C ILE A 136 -16.00 0.44 -2.63
N ILE A 137 -14.85 1.00 -3.03
CA ILE A 137 -14.33 2.27 -2.51
C ILE A 137 -13.97 3.24 -3.65
N LYS A 138 -14.65 4.40 -3.68
CA LYS A 138 -14.43 5.45 -4.69
C LYS A 138 -13.63 6.60 -4.08
N LEU A 139 -12.31 6.48 -4.04
CA LEU A 139 -11.42 7.51 -3.50
C LEU A 139 -10.45 8.02 -4.58
N PRO A 140 -10.11 9.33 -4.56
CA PRO A 140 -8.95 9.81 -5.30
C PRO A 140 -7.71 9.17 -4.66
N LEU A 141 -7.27 8.07 -5.26
CA LEU A 141 -6.11 7.22 -4.95
C LEU A 141 -4.75 7.94 -5.01
N SER A 142 -4.71 9.25 -4.80
CA SER A 142 -3.57 10.10 -5.09
C SER A 142 -2.97 10.70 -3.82
N SER A 143 -3.73 11.47 -3.03
CA SER A 143 -3.11 12.22 -1.92
C SER A 143 -3.01 11.42 -0.62
N VAL A 144 -4.01 10.58 -0.33
CA VAL A 144 -4.04 9.78 0.91
C VAL A 144 -3.11 8.58 0.81
N THR A 145 -3.17 7.88 -0.31
CA THR A 145 -2.34 6.71 -0.62
C THR A 145 -0.87 7.06 -0.77
N LEU A 146 -0.52 8.26 -1.28
CA LEU A 146 0.87 8.72 -1.27
C LEU A 146 1.39 8.86 0.16
N PHE A 147 0.59 9.40 1.08
CA PHE A 147 0.99 9.48 2.48
C PHE A 147 1.16 8.09 3.10
N GLU A 148 0.30 7.14 2.78
CA GLU A 148 0.43 5.75 3.24
C GLU A 148 1.67 5.06 2.68
N ASP A 149 1.91 5.17 1.37
CA ASP A 149 3.08 4.57 0.72
C ASP A 149 4.38 5.12 1.30
N VAL A 150 4.44 6.45 1.54
CA VAL A 150 5.58 7.10 2.20
C VAL A 150 5.75 6.61 3.63
N LEU A 151 4.65 6.47 4.38
CA LEU A 151 4.69 5.96 5.75
C LEU A 151 5.18 4.51 5.79
N MET A 152 4.71 3.66 4.88
CA MET A 152 5.18 2.27 4.76
C MET A 152 6.65 2.18 4.37
N VAL A 153 7.13 3.02 3.44
CA VAL A 153 8.55 3.12 3.08
C VAL A 153 9.37 3.55 4.29
N ALA A 154 8.90 4.52 5.08
CA ALA A 154 9.58 4.96 6.29
C ALA A 154 9.65 3.83 7.34
N MET A 155 8.57 3.09 7.56
CA MET A 155 8.55 1.93 8.47
C MET A 155 9.52 0.84 8.00
N ALA A 156 9.49 0.49 6.72
CA ALA A 156 10.42 -0.49 6.13
C ALA A 156 11.88 -0.04 6.28
N ALA A 157 12.18 1.24 6.07
CA ALA A 157 13.53 1.78 6.23
C ALA A 157 14.00 1.74 7.69
N ILE A 158 13.13 2.06 8.65
CA ILE A 158 13.44 1.96 10.09
C ILE A 158 13.73 0.51 10.47
N MET A 159 12.89 -0.44 10.04
CA MET A 159 13.11 -1.87 10.28
C MET A 159 14.42 -2.35 9.67
N LEU A 160 14.70 -1.97 8.42
CA LEU A 160 15.94 -2.30 7.73
C LEU A 160 17.17 -1.77 8.50
N ILE A 161 17.15 -0.50 8.93
CA ILE A 161 18.24 0.08 9.72
C ILE A 161 18.41 -0.66 11.05
N SER A 162 17.32 -1.01 11.73
CA SER A 162 17.41 -1.74 13.00
C SER A 162 18.09 -3.10 12.86
N TYR A 163 17.95 -3.79 11.73
CA TYR A 163 18.66 -5.05 11.47
C TYR A 163 20.17 -4.89 11.29
N PHE A 164 20.65 -3.69 10.91
CA PHE A 164 22.08 -3.42 10.73
C PHE A 164 22.74 -2.75 11.94
N VAL A 165 21.95 -2.13 12.83
CA VAL A 165 22.45 -1.38 13.99
C VAL A 165 22.52 -2.24 15.26
N VAL A 166 21.79 -3.36 15.31
CA VAL A 166 21.84 -4.38 16.38
C VAL A 166 22.90 -5.43 16.03
#